data_AF-A0A8B9V5A8-F1
#
_entry.id   AF-A0A8B9V5A8-F1
#
_cell.length_a   1.000
_cell.length_b   1.000
_cell.length_c   1.000
_cell.angle_alpha   90.00
_cell.angle_beta   90.00
_cell.angle_gamma   90.00
#
_symmetry.space_group_name_H-M   'P 1'
#
loop_
_entity.id
_entity.type
_entity.pdbx_description
1 polymer ?
#
loop_
_entity_poly.entity_id
_entity_poly.type
_entity_poly.pdbx_seq_one_letter_code
_entity_poly.pdbx_strand_id
1 'polypeptide(L)'
;LLTQTDAKRKMTEEEDNFAREITEFNNEYGLTSNRDLQIKKRAKTEINDLENEAALLKNEMESMEHKSAQLNALQLQKNELKQELFTLQSELKDLEKLIKEAEGTTKHLETEKVQVTEKPQTDPECLRLKKELENYRDDDWESIYETLRTEIEILQMYKEKKHFEVPFLEIKGF
;
A
#
# COMPACT_ATOMS: atom_id res chain seq x y z
N LEU A 1 100.64 51.54 -4.52
CA LEU A 1 99.47 52.30 -5.00
C LEU A 1 98.22 51.42 -5.11
N LEU A 2 98.26 50.24 -5.75
CA LEU A 2 97.10 49.30 -5.79
C LEU A 2 96.55 48.88 -4.41
N THR A 3 97.42 48.74 -3.40
CA THR A 3 97.03 48.28 -2.05
C THR A 3 96.19 49.29 -1.28
N GLN A 4 96.33 50.60 -1.56
CA GLN A 4 95.60 51.66 -0.86
C GLN A 4 94.20 51.87 -1.44
N THR A 5 94.03 51.65 -2.74
CA THR A 5 92.73 51.69 -3.43
C THR A 5 91.85 50.48 -3.07
N ASP A 6 92.44 49.28 -2.97
CA ASP A 6 91.72 48.08 -2.53
C ASP A 6 91.31 48.14 -1.06
N ALA A 7 92.17 48.70 -0.20
CA ALA A 7 91.84 48.93 1.20
C ALA A 7 90.69 49.95 1.36
N LYS A 8 90.68 51.02 0.56
CA LYS A 8 89.57 51.98 0.53
C LYS A 8 88.26 51.33 0.11
N ARG A 9 88.27 50.52 -0.95
CA ARG A 9 87.07 49.81 -1.43
C ARG A 9 86.50 48.86 -0.38
N LYS A 10 87.33 48.03 0.26
CA LYS A 10 86.90 47.13 1.34
C LYS A 10 86.29 47.87 2.52
N MET A 11 86.87 49.02 2.87
CA MET A 11 86.36 49.85 3.96
C MET A 11 84.98 50.42 3.65
N THR A 12 84.74 50.83 2.39
CA THR A 12 83.42 51.30 1.95
C THR A 12 82.40 50.16 1.89
N GLU A 13 82.79 48.98 1.41
CA GLU A 13 81.94 47.79 1.42
C GLU A 13 81.50 47.38 2.84
N GLU A 14 82.41 47.40 3.81
CA GLU A 14 82.10 47.11 5.22
C GLU A 14 81.23 48.19 5.87
N GLU A 15 81.45 49.47 5.56
CA GLU A 15 80.56 50.56 6.01
C GLU A 15 79.13 50.38 5.47
N ASP A 16 78.99 50.05 4.18
CA ASP A 16 77.69 49.78 3.57
C ASP A 16 77.03 48.52 4.15
N ASN A 17 77.83 47.50 4.50
CA ASN A 17 77.34 46.29 5.15
C ASN A 17 76.82 46.59 6.56
N PHE A 18 77.61 47.33 7.35
CA PHE A 18 77.23 47.74 8.70
C PHE A 18 75.98 48.64 8.70
N ALA A 19 75.89 49.60 7.79
CA ALA A 19 74.71 50.46 7.65
C ALA A 19 73.45 49.65 7.31
N ARG A 20 73.59 48.61 6.48
CA ARG A 20 72.50 47.70 6.13
C ARG A 20 72.07 46.85 7.33
N GLU A 21 73.01 46.23 8.03
CA GLU A 21 72.74 45.40 9.21
C GLU A 21 72.06 46.22 10.32
N ILE A 22 72.53 47.44 10.59
CA ILE A 22 71.90 48.34 11.56
C ILE A 22 70.48 48.71 11.14
N THR A 23 70.24 48.91 9.85
CA THR A 23 68.90 49.23 9.33
C THR A 23 67.95 48.04 9.46
N GLU A 24 68.40 46.83 9.11
CA GLU A 24 67.63 45.59 9.24
C GLU A 24 67.33 45.29 10.71
N PHE A 25 68.34 45.37 11.59
CA PHE A 25 68.18 45.20 13.03
C PHE A 25 67.18 46.20 13.62
N ASN A 26 67.31 47.49 13.27
CA ASN A 26 66.38 48.51 13.75
C ASN A 26 64.96 48.29 13.25
N ASN A 27 64.77 47.75 12.05
CA ASN A 27 63.45 47.41 11.51
C ASN A 27 62.85 46.15 12.18
N GLU A 28 63.65 45.11 12.37
CA GLU A 28 63.23 43.84 12.99
C GLU A 28 62.77 44.04 14.43
N TYR A 29 63.55 44.78 15.22
CA TYR A 29 63.25 45.07 16.63
C TYR A 29 62.42 46.34 16.84
N GLY A 30 62.07 47.04 15.76
CA GLY A 30 61.25 48.26 15.80
C GLY A 30 61.90 49.37 16.62
N LEU A 31 63.21 49.59 16.46
CA LEU A 31 63.98 50.68 17.07
C LEU A 31 63.92 51.97 16.22
N THR A 32 63.21 51.93 15.09
CA THR A 32 62.97 53.09 14.23
C THR A 32 61.91 54.03 14.80
N SER A 33 62.00 55.31 14.45
CA SER A 33 61.02 56.33 14.85
C SER A 33 59.59 56.11 14.30
N ASN A 34 59.42 55.19 13.34
CA ASN A 34 58.13 54.84 12.73
C ASN A 34 57.51 53.53 13.27
N ARG A 35 58.06 52.96 14.35
CA ARG A 35 57.58 51.71 14.99
C ARG A 35 56.06 51.70 15.21
N ASP A 36 55.52 52.75 15.84
CA ASP A 36 54.10 52.82 16.19
C ASP A 36 53.19 52.76 14.96
N LEU A 37 53.61 53.40 13.86
CA LEU A 37 52.89 53.36 12.59
C LEU A 37 52.89 51.95 12.00
N GLN A 38 54.02 51.23 12.05
CA GLN A 38 54.12 49.87 11.56
C GLN A 38 53.31 48.88 12.40
N ILE A 39 53.33 49.01 13.73
CA ILE A 39 52.52 48.20 14.64
C ILE A 39 51.03 48.43 14.34
N LYS A 40 50.60 49.70 14.24
CA LYS A 40 49.21 50.04 13.93
C LYS A 40 48.76 49.49 12.57
N LYS A 41 49.64 49.52 11.56
CA LYS A 41 49.35 48.94 10.23
C LYS A 41 49.18 47.42 10.33
N ARG A 42 50.10 46.72 10.99
CA ARG A 42 50.01 45.26 11.20
C ARG A 42 48.75 44.88 11.97
N ALA A 43 48.49 45.53 13.09
CA ALA A 43 47.29 45.30 13.89
C ALA A 43 46.01 45.53 13.09
N LYS A 44 45.96 46.57 12.23
CA LYS A 44 44.79 46.81 11.37
C LYS A 44 44.58 45.71 10.34
N THR A 45 45.65 45.24 9.70
CA THR A 45 45.56 44.12 8.75
C THR A 45 45.07 42.86 9.45
N GLU A 46 45.64 42.54 10.60
CA GLU A 46 45.29 41.33 11.35
C GLU A 46 43.86 41.37 11.91
N ILE A 47 43.39 42.54 12.37
CA ILE A 47 41.99 42.73 12.74
C ILE A 47 41.07 42.46 11.55
N ASN A 48 41.37 43.03 10.37
CA ASN A 48 40.55 42.80 9.18
C ASN A 48 40.53 41.33 8.77
N ASP A 49 41.67 40.63 8.84
CA ASP A 49 41.77 39.23 8.49
C ASP A 49 40.95 38.36 9.46
N LEU A 50 41.05 38.63 10.77
CA LEU A 50 40.26 37.96 11.80
C LEU A 50 38.76 38.25 11.67
N GLU A 51 38.37 39.47 11.34
CA GLU A 51 36.97 39.83 11.09
C GLU A 51 36.39 39.06 9.90
N ASN A 52 37.17 38.91 8.82
CA ASN A 52 36.78 38.12 7.66
C ASN A 52 36.65 36.63 8.00
N GLU A 53 37.60 36.07 8.76
CA GLU A 53 37.55 34.67 9.21
C GLU A 53 36.34 34.42 10.11
N ALA A 54 36.07 35.32 11.06
CA ALA A 54 34.89 35.25 11.92
C ALA A 54 33.58 35.28 11.12
N ALA A 55 33.50 36.09 10.06
CA ALA A 55 32.34 36.14 9.18
C ALA A 55 32.16 34.82 8.39
N LEU A 56 33.25 34.23 7.89
CA LEU A 56 33.21 32.95 7.20
C LEU A 56 32.76 31.81 8.12
N LEU A 57 33.34 31.73 9.32
CA LEU A 57 32.99 30.72 10.32
C LEU A 57 31.52 30.83 10.75
N LYS A 58 31.02 32.06 10.92
CA LYS A 58 29.60 32.29 11.23
C LYS A 58 28.67 31.73 10.14
N ASN A 59 28.97 32.01 8.87
CA ASN A 59 28.19 31.49 7.75
C ASN A 59 28.23 29.95 7.68
N GLU A 60 29.38 29.35 7.98
CA GLU A 60 29.52 27.89 8.03
C GLU A 60 28.71 27.28 9.18
N MET A 61 28.72 27.89 10.36
CA MET A 61 27.90 27.49 11.50
C MET A 61 26.40 27.51 11.15
N GLU A 62 25.91 28.62 10.57
CA GLU A 62 24.51 28.74 10.15
C GLU A 62 24.13 27.67 9.11
N SER A 63 25.03 27.37 8.16
CA SER A 63 24.85 26.31 7.17
C SER A 63 24.78 24.91 7.82
N MET A 64 25.64 24.63 8.79
CA MET A 64 25.61 23.38 9.53
C MET A 64 24.35 23.22 10.37
N GLU A 65 23.89 24.27 11.05
CA GLU A 65 22.65 24.27 11.82
C GLU A 65 21.44 23.93 10.93
N HIS A 66 21.35 24.56 9.76
CA HIS A 66 20.29 24.26 8.80
C HIS A 66 20.35 22.82 8.29
N LYS A 67 21.54 22.31 7.93
CA LYS A 67 21.73 20.91 7.53
C LYS A 67 21.37 19.93 8.65
N SER A 68 21.70 20.24 9.89
CA SER A 68 21.36 19.44 11.06
C SER A 68 19.85 19.37 11.26
N ALA A 69 19.14 20.49 11.16
CA ALA A 69 17.68 20.53 11.22
C ALA A 69 17.03 19.67 10.12
N GLN A 70 17.53 19.77 8.87
CA GLN A 70 17.06 18.94 7.76
C GLN A 70 17.30 17.44 8.01
N LEU A 71 18.48 17.08 8.51
CA LEU A 71 18.82 15.70 8.84
C LEU A 71 17.87 15.13 9.90
N ASN A 72 17.56 15.91 10.93
CA ASN A 72 16.62 15.50 11.97
C ASN A 72 15.21 15.29 11.42
N ALA A 73 14.74 16.17 10.53
CA ALA A 73 13.45 16.01 9.87
C ALA A 73 13.38 14.74 9.01
N LEU A 74 14.43 14.45 8.24
CA LEU A 74 14.54 13.22 7.45
C LEU A 74 14.58 11.96 8.33
N GLN A 75 15.28 12.03 9.47
CA GLN A 75 15.33 10.93 10.43
C GLN A 75 13.96 10.64 11.03
N LEU A 76 13.16 11.68 11.31
CA LEU A 76 11.78 11.52 11.80
C LEU A 76 10.91 10.85 10.73
N GLN A 77 10.91 11.36 9.49
CA GLN A 77 10.15 10.77 8.38
C GLN A 77 10.53 9.31 8.12
N LYS A 78 11.83 8.98 8.19
CA LYS A 78 12.31 7.60 8.08
C LYS A 78 11.71 6.68 9.14
N ASN A 79 11.57 7.17 10.37
CA ASN A 79 11.01 6.39 11.47
C ASN A 79 9.49 6.22 11.31
N GLU A 80 8.78 7.27 10.89
CA GLU A 80 7.34 7.21 10.57
C GLU A 80 7.06 6.17 9.47
N LEU A 81 7.78 6.26 8.35
CA LEU A 81 7.65 5.28 7.25
C LEU A 81 7.96 3.84 7.70
N LYS A 82 8.93 3.67 8.60
CA LYS A 82 9.25 2.35 9.15
C LYS A 82 8.10 1.78 10.00
N GLN A 83 7.41 2.63 10.76
CA GLN A 83 6.25 2.24 11.54
C GLN A 83 5.06 1.90 10.63
N GLU A 84 4.77 2.74 9.63
CA GLU A 84 3.72 2.47 8.63
C GLU A 84 3.95 1.14 7.91
N LEU A 85 5.19 0.87 7.51
CA LEU A 85 5.56 -0.40 6.88
C LEU A 85 5.30 -1.60 7.78
N PHE A 86 5.59 -1.48 9.09
CA PHE A 86 5.31 -2.54 10.04
C PHE A 86 3.80 -2.78 10.22
N THR A 87 3.01 -1.71 10.28
CA THR A 87 1.55 -1.78 10.36
C THR A 87 0.97 -2.48 9.13
N LEU A 88 1.37 -2.06 7.93
CA LEU A 88 0.92 -2.68 6.68
C LEU A 88 1.29 -4.17 6.58
N GLN A 89 2.48 -4.55 7.05
CA GLN A 89 2.87 -5.96 7.11
C GLN A 89 1.99 -6.78 8.04
N SER A 90 1.57 -6.21 9.18
CA SER A 90 0.64 -6.87 10.10
C SER A 90 -0.74 -7.03 9.46
N GLU A 91 -1.28 -5.96 8.86
CA GLU A 91 -2.58 -5.99 8.19
C GLU A 91 -2.60 -7.01 7.04
N LEU A 92 -1.54 -7.08 6.26
CA LEU A 92 -1.40 -8.07 5.18
C LEU A 92 -1.49 -9.50 5.73
N LYS A 93 -0.80 -9.78 6.84
CA LYS A 93 -0.83 -11.10 7.48
C LYS A 93 -2.22 -11.46 7.99
N ASP A 94 -2.95 -10.49 8.53
CA ASP A 94 -4.32 -10.70 9.01
C ASP A 94 -5.27 -10.95 7.83
N LEU A 95 -5.12 -10.23 6.73
CA LEU A 95 -5.88 -10.47 5.50
C LEU A 95 -5.58 -11.86 4.90
N GLU A 96 -4.32 -12.29 4.86
CA GLU A 96 -3.96 -13.64 4.41
C GLU A 96 -4.62 -14.73 5.26
N LYS A 97 -4.75 -14.50 6.58
CA LYS A 97 -5.46 -15.41 7.47
C LYS A 97 -6.96 -15.46 7.14
N LEU A 98 -7.60 -14.30 6.98
CA LEU A 98 -9.01 -14.21 6.60
C LEU A 98 -9.31 -14.90 5.26
N ILE A 99 -8.41 -14.76 4.27
CA ILE A 99 -8.54 -15.44 2.98
C ILE A 99 -8.53 -16.97 3.18
N LYS A 100 -7.58 -17.50 3.96
CA LYS A 100 -7.51 -18.94 4.23
C LYS A 100 -8.75 -19.47 4.95
N GLU A 101 -9.30 -18.71 5.89
CA GLU A 101 -10.55 -19.04 6.57
C GLU A 101 -11.73 -19.08 5.59
N ALA A 102 -11.88 -18.04 4.76
CA ALA A 102 -12.93 -17.96 3.75
C ALA A 102 -12.83 -19.10 2.71
N GLU A 103 -11.62 -19.45 2.26
CA GLU A 103 -11.38 -20.60 1.39
C GLU A 103 -11.83 -21.92 2.05
N GLY A 104 -11.51 -22.09 3.34
CA GLY A 104 -11.93 -23.26 4.12
C GLY A 104 -13.45 -23.37 4.24
N THR A 105 -14.11 -22.28 4.62
CA THR A 105 -15.59 -22.22 4.68
C THR A 105 -16.22 -22.48 3.32
N THR A 106 -15.69 -21.89 2.25
CA THR A 106 -16.21 -22.09 0.89
C THR A 106 -16.14 -23.55 0.46
N LYS A 107 -15.00 -24.22 0.72
CA LYS A 107 -14.85 -25.66 0.42
C LYS A 107 -15.83 -26.53 1.21
N HIS A 108 -16.05 -26.20 2.48
CA HIS A 108 -17.01 -26.91 3.32
C HIS A 108 -18.44 -26.77 2.77
N LEU A 109 -18.86 -25.54 2.46
CA LEU A 109 -20.18 -25.26 1.90
C LEU A 109 -20.41 -25.91 0.54
N GLU A 110 -19.40 -25.95 -0.34
CA GLU A 110 -19.55 -26.63 -1.64
C GLU A 110 -19.75 -28.14 -1.44
N THR A 111 -19.10 -28.74 -0.45
CA THR A 111 -19.29 -30.15 -0.09
C THR A 111 -20.69 -30.40 0.47
N GLU A 112 -21.15 -29.55 1.39
CA GLU A 112 -22.50 -29.63 1.97
C GLU A 112 -23.58 -29.47 0.90
N LYS A 113 -23.40 -28.51 -0.02
CA LYS A 113 -24.30 -28.28 -1.14
C LYS A 113 -24.49 -29.54 -1.99
N VAL A 114 -23.40 -30.25 -2.34
CA VAL A 114 -23.49 -31.52 -3.07
C VAL A 114 -24.30 -32.54 -2.27
N GLN A 115 -23.98 -32.74 -0.98
CA GLN A 115 -24.71 -33.68 -0.12
C GLN A 115 -26.21 -33.38 -0.02
N VAL A 116 -26.57 -32.11 0.14
CA VAL A 116 -27.97 -31.67 0.21
C VAL A 116 -28.69 -31.91 -1.12
N THR A 117 -28.02 -31.69 -2.26
CA THR A 117 -28.63 -31.94 -3.58
C THR A 117 -28.81 -33.42 -3.91
N GLU A 118 -27.93 -34.29 -3.43
CA GLU A 118 -28.01 -35.74 -3.65
C GLU A 118 -29.00 -36.43 -2.71
N LYS A 119 -29.28 -35.83 -1.55
CA LYS A 119 -30.13 -36.43 -0.52
C LYS A 119 -31.52 -36.82 -1.03
N PRO A 120 -32.30 -35.98 -1.75
CA PRO A 120 -33.60 -36.39 -2.26
C PRO A 120 -33.56 -37.52 -3.31
N GLN A 121 -32.42 -37.72 -3.97
CA GLN A 121 -32.24 -38.81 -4.95
C GLN A 121 -31.92 -40.15 -4.29
N THR A 122 -31.35 -40.11 -3.08
CA THR A 122 -30.93 -41.30 -2.33
C THR A 122 -31.84 -41.62 -1.14
N ASP A 123 -32.63 -40.64 -0.68
CA ASP A 123 -33.52 -40.78 0.46
C ASP A 123 -34.67 -41.77 0.15
N PRO A 124 -34.83 -42.83 0.96
CA PRO A 124 -35.84 -43.86 0.71
C PRO A 124 -37.28 -43.35 0.72
N GLU A 125 -37.58 -42.34 1.53
CA GLU A 125 -38.93 -41.77 1.63
C GLU A 125 -39.23 -40.95 0.37
N CYS A 126 -38.28 -40.12 -0.07
CA CYS A 126 -38.36 -39.36 -1.31
C CYS A 126 -38.52 -40.29 -2.52
N LEU A 127 -37.77 -41.40 -2.58
CA LEU A 127 -37.89 -42.41 -3.63
C LEU A 127 -39.26 -43.12 -3.60
N ARG A 128 -39.76 -43.46 -2.41
CA ARG A 128 -41.09 -44.06 -2.25
C ARG A 128 -42.18 -43.13 -2.78
N LEU A 129 -42.16 -41.86 -2.34
CA LEU A 129 -43.11 -40.84 -2.77
C LEU A 129 -43.02 -40.57 -4.29
N LYS A 130 -41.81 -40.53 -4.85
CA LYS A 130 -41.61 -40.38 -6.30
C LYS A 130 -42.22 -41.55 -7.09
N LYS A 131 -42.02 -42.78 -6.62
CA LYS A 131 -42.63 -43.97 -7.25
C LYS A 131 -44.15 -43.96 -7.13
N GLU A 132 -44.65 -43.58 -5.98
CA GLU A 132 -46.09 -43.45 -5.73
C GLU A 132 -46.71 -42.41 -6.67
N LEU A 133 -46.08 -41.23 -6.84
CA LEU A 133 -46.51 -40.22 -7.81
C LEU A 133 -46.45 -40.70 -9.27
N GLU A 134 -45.42 -41.46 -9.65
CA GLU A 134 -45.30 -42.02 -11.00
C GLU A 134 -46.43 -43.02 -11.30
N ASN A 135 -46.84 -43.81 -10.29
CA ASN A 135 -47.98 -44.73 -10.41
C ASN A 135 -49.32 -43.99 -10.56
N TYR A 136 -49.44 -42.77 -10.01
CA TYR A 136 -50.63 -41.94 -10.18
C TYR A 136 -50.70 -41.20 -11.53
N ARG A 137 -49.77 -41.44 -12.46
CA ARG A 137 -49.83 -40.86 -13.81
C ARG A 137 -50.96 -41.50 -14.63
N ASP A 138 -51.70 -40.64 -15.31
CA ASP A 138 -52.70 -40.75 -16.38
C ASP A 138 -53.35 -42.12 -16.70
N ASP A 139 -52.63 -43.23 -16.74
CA ASP A 139 -53.16 -44.55 -17.08
C ASP A 139 -54.29 -45.01 -16.13
N ASP A 140 -54.20 -44.67 -14.83
CA ASP A 140 -55.24 -44.98 -13.84
C ASP A 140 -56.47 -44.07 -13.99
N TRP A 141 -56.28 -42.78 -14.32
CA TRP A 141 -57.38 -41.83 -14.48
C TRP A 141 -58.11 -41.98 -15.81
N GLU A 142 -57.40 -42.27 -16.90
CA GLU A 142 -57.96 -42.51 -18.23
C GLU A 142 -58.81 -43.78 -18.23
N SER A 143 -58.34 -44.85 -17.58
CA SER A 143 -59.10 -46.09 -17.40
C SER A 143 -60.38 -45.87 -16.58
N ILE A 144 -60.30 -45.10 -15.49
CA ILE A 144 -61.46 -44.72 -14.67
C ILE A 144 -62.43 -43.86 -15.48
N TYR A 145 -61.93 -42.90 -16.25
CA TYR A 145 -62.74 -42.03 -17.12
C TYR A 145 -63.49 -42.83 -18.18
N GLU A 146 -62.81 -43.73 -18.91
CA GLU A 146 -63.43 -44.57 -19.93
C GLU A 146 -64.43 -45.59 -19.32
N THR A 147 -64.15 -46.12 -18.13
CA THR A 147 -65.11 -46.97 -17.40
C THR A 147 -66.36 -46.19 -17.01
N LEU A 148 -66.22 -44.99 -16.46
CA LEU A 148 -67.35 -44.13 -16.12
C LEU A 148 -68.15 -43.71 -17.35
N ARG A 149 -67.46 -43.39 -18.44
CA ARG A 149 -68.08 -43.02 -19.72
C ARG A 149 -68.93 -44.15 -20.27
N THR A 150 -68.39 -45.37 -20.34
CA THR A 150 -69.12 -46.55 -20.82
C THR A 150 -70.33 -46.89 -19.92
N GLU A 151 -70.20 -46.77 -18.60
CA GLU A 151 -71.33 -46.95 -17.68
C GLU A 151 -72.43 -45.90 -17.92
N ILE A 152 -72.07 -44.63 -18.13
CA ILE A 152 -73.03 -43.57 -18.48
C ILE A 152 -73.76 -43.91 -19.79
N GLU A 153 -73.05 -44.37 -20.82
CA GLU A 153 -73.62 -44.77 -22.11
C GLU A 153 -74.60 -45.95 -21.96
N ILE A 154 -74.24 -46.96 -21.17
CA ILE A 154 -75.10 -48.11 -20.85
C ILE A 154 -76.39 -47.66 -20.14
N LEU A 155 -76.28 -46.79 -19.14
CA LEU A 155 -77.43 -46.28 -18.39
C LEU A 155 -78.36 -45.43 -19.26
N GLN A 156 -77.80 -44.62 -20.17
CA GLN A 156 -78.58 -43.88 -21.16
C GLN A 156 -79.35 -44.81 -22.10
N MET A 157 -78.71 -45.86 -22.61
CA MET A 157 -79.37 -46.88 -23.45
C MET A 157 -80.52 -47.57 -22.70
N TYR A 158 -80.32 -47.98 -21.43
CA TYR A 158 -81.39 -48.58 -20.63
C TYR A 158 -82.57 -47.63 -20.40
N LYS A 159 -82.30 -46.34 -20.21
CA LYS A 159 -83.33 -45.30 -20.09
C LYS A 159 -84.14 -45.17 -21.38
N GLU A 160 -83.48 -45.16 -22.54
CA GLU A 160 -84.15 -45.09 -23.85
C GLU A 160 -84.96 -46.35 -24.15
N LYS A 161 -84.46 -47.54 -23.81
CA LYS A 161 -85.18 -48.82 -23.98
C LYS A 161 -86.45 -48.89 -23.13
N LYS A 162 -86.40 -48.40 -21.89
CA LYS A 162 -87.59 -48.27 -21.03
C LYS A 162 -88.60 -47.24 -21.55
N HIS A 163 -88.17 -46.27 -22.35
CA HIS A 163 -89.06 -45.32 -23.02
C HIS A 163 -89.82 -45.95 -24.20
N PHE A 164 -89.31 -47.03 -24.80
CA PHE A 164 -89.94 -47.75 -25.92
C PHE A 164 -90.81 -48.95 -25.48
N GLU A 165 -90.70 -49.45 -24.25
CA GLU A 165 -91.47 -50.60 -23.74
C GLU A 165 -92.79 -50.23 -23.02
N VAL A 166 -93.24 -48.98 -23.09
CA VAL A 166 -94.58 -48.59 -22.61
C VAL A 166 -95.51 -48.42 -23.82
N PRO A 167 -96.41 -49.37 -24.12
CA PRO A 167 -97.43 -49.17 -25.14
C PRO A 167 -98.45 -48.12 -24.67
N PHE A 168 -98.78 -47.21 -25.57
CA PHE A 168 -99.97 -46.36 -25.51
C PHE A 168 -101.21 -47.20 -25.11
N LEU A 169 -101.75 -46.96 -23.91
CA LEU A 169 -103.09 -47.40 -23.52
C LEU A 169 -104.11 -46.51 -24.23
N GLU A 170 -104.56 -46.90 -25.43
CA GLU A 170 -105.81 -46.38 -25.99
C GLU A 170 -107.00 -47.05 -25.29
N ILE A 171 -107.63 -46.27 -24.41
CA ILE A 171 -108.97 -46.53 -23.90
C ILE A 171 -109.96 -46.37 -25.06
N LYS A 172 -110.68 -47.42 -25.44
CA LYS A 172 -111.94 -47.28 -26.19
C LYS A 172 -113.10 -47.85 -25.38
N GLY A 173 -114.03 -46.96 -25.05
CA GLY A 173 -115.33 -47.28 -24.49
C GLY A 173 -116.35 -47.70 -25.57
N PHE A 174 -117.44 -48.26 -25.04
CA PHE A 174 -118.59 -48.94 -25.65
C PHE A 174 -118.40 -50.42 -25.97
#